data_AF-A0A831LYS4-F1
#
_entry.id   AF-A0A831LYS4-F1
#
_cell.length_a   1.000
_cell.length_b   1.000
_cell.length_c   1.000
_cell.angle_alpha   90.00
_cell.angle_beta   90.00
_cell.angle_gamma   90.00
#
_symmetry.space_group_name_H-M   'P 1'
#
loop_
_entity.id
_entity.type
_entity.pdbx_description
1 polymer ?
#
loop_
_entity_poly.entity_id
_entity_poly.type
_entity_poly.pdbx_seq_one_letter_code
_entity_poly.pdbx_strand_id
1 'polypeptide(L)'
;MMANYRVPVLEQFSWQPPVMSGSLTAPPGSPVKGDRYIVADPATGDWLGQEDKIATYTGSGWLFDAPVNNWVVFVDDAEKALRYDGSATHWVDLTTAPRSHHSTHEFAGSDAIKLDALDTPDDTTTLDATTSRHGLLPKLGGGTTNFLRADGTWVAPPTPSTPTGTGFRHVTSGVEDAASKLVENADVAAAAGIAESKLSLNYATHSPANDPTADQKAALAGTSGTPGAANKYVTDQDGRLPTYDASYKCLMFEI
;
A
#
# COMPACT_ATOMS: atom_id res chain seq x y z
N MET A 1 -27.17 69.44 -45.05
CA MET A 1 -27.48 68.04 -44.72
C MET A 1 -26.14 67.37 -44.42
N MET A 2 -25.80 67.15 -43.15
CA MET A 2 -24.54 66.47 -42.80
C MET A 2 -24.67 65.01 -43.24
N ALA A 3 -23.76 64.57 -44.10
CA ALA A 3 -23.67 63.17 -44.49
C ALA A 3 -23.25 62.37 -43.26
N ASN A 4 -24.15 61.58 -42.69
CA ASN A 4 -23.80 60.57 -41.71
C ASN A 4 -22.88 59.57 -42.40
N TYR A 5 -21.59 59.64 -42.07
CA TYR A 5 -20.58 58.72 -42.55
C TYR A 5 -20.81 57.37 -41.84
N ARG A 6 -21.68 56.52 -42.40
CA ARG A 6 -21.87 55.16 -41.89
C ARG A 6 -20.63 54.34 -42.23
N VAL A 7 -19.82 54.06 -41.21
CA VAL A 7 -18.67 53.18 -41.30
C VAL A 7 -19.20 51.73 -41.36
N PRO A 8 -19.05 50.99 -42.48
CA PRO A 8 -19.72 49.69 -42.65
C PRO A 8 -19.31 48.63 -41.62
N VAL A 9 -18.08 48.70 -41.08
CA VAL A 9 -17.59 47.77 -40.06
C VAL A 9 -18.27 47.98 -38.68
N LEU A 10 -18.85 49.16 -38.44
CA LEU A 10 -19.62 49.46 -37.22
C LEU A 10 -21.07 48.96 -37.27
N GLU A 11 -21.55 48.49 -38.43
CA GLU A 11 -22.93 47.99 -38.62
C GLU A 11 -23.05 46.47 -38.42
N GLN A 12 -21.92 45.75 -38.29
CA GLN A 12 -21.91 44.29 -38.09
C GLN A 12 -21.76 43.86 -36.63
N PHE A 13 -21.37 44.76 -35.73
CA PHE A 13 -21.26 44.52 -34.30
C PHE A 13 -21.44 45.85 -33.58
N SER A 14 -22.59 46.05 -32.92
CA SER A 14 -22.92 47.32 -32.28
C SER A 14 -23.56 47.08 -30.92
N TRP A 15 -22.95 47.66 -29.88
CA TRP A 15 -23.53 47.71 -28.54
C TRP A 15 -24.66 48.73 -28.51
N GLN A 16 -25.85 48.27 -28.18
CA GLN A 16 -27.01 49.11 -27.91
C GLN A 16 -27.00 49.54 -26.43
N PRO A 17 -27.59 50.71 -26.10
CA PRO A 17 -27.85 51.04 -24.70
C PRO A 17 -28.74 49.95 -24.05
N PRO A 18 -28.73 49.80 -22.73
CA PRO A 18 -29.49 48.76 -22.06
C PRO A 18 -31.00 48.90 -22.28
N VAL A 19 -31.70 47.80 -22.07
CA VAL A 19 -33.16 47.72 -22.02
C VAL A 19 -33.58 47.24 -20.63
N MET A 20 -34.73 47.71 -20.18
CA MET A 20 -35.26 47.37 -18.87
C MET A 20 -35.72 45.92 -18.80
N SER A 21 -36.34 45.42 -19.88
CA SER A 21 -36.82 44.05 -19.99
C SER A 21 -36.84 43.57 -21.43
N GLY A 22 -36.73 42.25 -21.62
CA GLY A 22 -36.91 41.59 -22.90
C GLY A 22 -38.01 40.52 -22.92
N SER A 23 -38.84 40.43 -21.87
CA SER A 23 -39.89 39.41 -21.75
C SER A 23 -41.31 39.97 -21.82
N LEU A 24 -41.48 41.28 -22.04
CA LEU A 24 -42.79 41.91 -22.07
C LEU A 24 -43.42 41.78 -23.47
N THR A 25 -44.68 41.33 -23.51
CA THR A 25 -45.49 41.20 -24.74
C THR A 25 -46.44 42.38 -24.95
N ALA A 26 -46.49 43.32 -24.01
CA ALA A 26 -47.32 44.52 -24.08
C ALA A 26 -46.54 45.72 -23.53
N PRO A 27 -46.78 46.95 -24.04
CA PRO A 27 -46.18 48.14 -23.46
C PRO A 27 -46.58 48.28 -21.97
N PRO A 28 -45.64 48.72 -21.10
CA PRO A 28 -45.97 49.08 -19.73
C PRO A 28 -47.09 50.13 -19.68
N GLY A 29 -47.95 50.08 -18.66
CA GLY A 29 -49.06 51.03 -18.52
C GLY A 29 -48.64 52.46 -18.18
N SER A 30 -47.40 52.69 -17.76
CA SER A 30 -46.88 54.02 -17.41
C SER A 30 -45.39 54.14 -17.74
N PRO A 31 -45.02 54.10 -19.04
CA PRO A 31 -43.64 54.20 -19.47
C PRO A 31 -43.16 55.65 -19.33
N VAL A 32 -41.90 55.84 -18.96
CA VAL A 32 -41.22 57.14 -18.90
C VAL A 32 -40.40 57.35 -20.16
N LYS A 33 -40.26 58.61 -20.59
CA LYS A 33 -39.47 58.94 -21.78
C LYS A 33 -38.04 58.40 -21.61
N GLY A 34 -37.59 57.62 -22.59
CA GLY A 34 -36.30 56.96 -22.58
C GLY A 34 -36.33 55.52 -22.09
N ASP A 35 -37.47 55.00 -21.60
CA ASP A 35 -37.60 53.58 -21.28
C ASP A 35 -37.44 52.74 -22.54
N ARG A 36 -36.72 51.62 -22.42
CA ARG A 36 -36.40 50.73 -23.55
C ARG A 36 -36.69 49.29 -23.22
N TYR A 37 -37.22 48.56 -24.18
CA TYR A 37 -37.61 47.16 -24.05
C TYR A 37 -37.30 46.40 -25.33
N ILE A 38 -37.00 45.10 -25.22
CA ILE A 38 -37.16 44.19 -26.37
C ILE A 38 -38.60 43.69 -26.34
N VAL A 39 -39.30 43.80 -27.46
CA VAL A 39 -40.68 43.35 -27.59
C VAL A 39 -40.71 41.83 -27.70
N ALA A 40 -41.33 41.14 -26.74
CA ALA A 40 -41.47 39.69 -26.77
C ALA A 40 -42.67 39.25 -27.65
N ASP A 41 -42.54 38.09 -28.28
CA ASP A 41 -43.61 37.38 -28.99
C ASP A 41 -44.57 36.70 -28.00
N PRO A 42 -45.91 36.81 -28.16
CA PRO A 42 -46.64 37.59 -29.16
C PRO A 42 -46.90 39.03 -28.71
N ALA A 43 -46.57 40.01 -29.54
CA ALA A 43 -46.71 41.40 -29.17
C ALA A 43 -48.17 41.89 -29.22
N THR A 44 -48.54 42.79 -28.32
CA THR A 44 -49.90 43.31 -28.16
C THR A 44 -49.91 44.81 -27.91
N GLY A 45 -51.09 45.44 -28.02
CA GLY A 45 -51.25 46.88 -27.86
C GLY A 45 -50.43 47.66 -28.91
N ASP A 46 -49.77 48.74 -28.49
CA ASP A 46 -48.91 49.55 -29.38
C ASP A 46 -47.69 48.79 -29.91
N TRP A 47 -47.37 47.62 -29.35
CA TRP A 47 -46.25 46.79 -29.77
C TRP A 47 -46.64 45.75 -30.82
N LEU A 48 -47.92 45.61 -31.18
CA LEU A 48 -48.40 44.62 -32.14
C LEU A 48 -47.62 44.68 -33.48
N GLY A 49 -47.04 43.54 -33.88
CA GLY A 49 -46.23 43.43 -35.11
C GLY A 49 -44.82 44.01 -35.01
N GLN A 50 -44.33 44.28 -33.80
CA GLN A 50 -43.01 44.81 -33.51
C GLN A 50 -42.15 43.84 -32.70
N GLU A 51 -42.46 42.54 -32.75
CA GLU A 51 -41.69 41.47 -32.12
C GLU A 51 -40.18 41.60 -32.43
N ASP A 52 -39.36 41.30 -31.42
CA ASP A 52 -37.89 41.32 -31.45
C ASP A 52 -37.22 42.68 -31.66
N LYS A 53 -37.99 43.75 -31.92
CA LYS A 53 -37.47 45.12 -32.02
C LYS A 53 -37.19 45.71 -30.65
N ILE A 54 -36.27 46.66 -30.62
CA ILE A 54 -36.06 47.48 -29.43
C ILE A 54 -37.06 48.64 -29.47
N ALA A 55 -38.03 48.62 -28.55
CA ALA A 55 -38.99 49.69 -28.35
C ALA A 55 -38.41 50.74 -27.41
N THR A 56 -38.35 52.00 -27.83
CA THR A 56 -37.92 53.15 -27.01
C THR A 56 -39.09 54.11 -26.84
N TYR A 57 -39.49 54.42 -25.61
CA TYR A 57 -40.59 55.35 -25.37
C TYR A 57 -40.13 56.80 -25.53
N THR A 58 -40.81 57.56 -26.40
CA THR A 58 -40.44 58.94 -26.76
C THR A 58 -41.07 60.00 -25.85
N GLY A 59 -41.99 59.60 -24.96
CA GLY A 59 -42.84 60.49 -24.15
C GLY A 59 -44.26 60.66 -24.71
N SER A 60 -44.50 60.27 -25.96
CA SER A 60 -45.83 60.32 -26.60
C SER A 60 -46.15 59.08 -27.44
N GLY A 61 -45.27 58.09 -27.48
CA GLY A 61 -45.39 56.89 -28.30
C GLY A 61 -44.08 56.12 -28.37
N TRP A 62 -44.05 55.04 -29.14
CA TRP A 62 -42.91 54.12 -29.24
C TRP A 62 -42.14 54.29 -30.55
N LEU A 63 -40.82 54.40 -30.44
CA LEU A 63 -39.89 54.24 -31.57
C LEU A 63 -39.40 52.80 -31.57
N PHE A 64 -39.40 52.13 -32.73
CA PHE A 64 -38.94 50.75 -32.85
C PHE A 64 -37.69 50.66 -33.73
N ASP A 65 -36.60 50.19 -33.15
CA ASP A 65 -35.36 49.92 -33.85
C ASP A 65 -35.30 48.44 -34.25
N ALA A 66 -35.20 48.18 -35.55
CA ALA A 66 -35.04 46.83 -36.07
C ALA A 66 -33.57 46.36 -35.85
N PRO A 67 -33.34 45.27 -35.11
CA PRO A 67 -31.99 44.81 -34.82
C PRO A 67 -31.29 44.27 -36.07
N VAL A 68 -29.98 44.53 -36.16
CA VAL A 68 -29.09 43.95 -37.18
C VAL A 68 -28.28 42.83 -36.54
N ASN A 69 -27.84 41.86 -37.36
CA ASN A 69 -27.03 40.73 -36.90
C ASN A 69 -25.84 41.21 -36.02
N ASN A 70 -25.67 40.54 -34.89
CA ASN A 70 -24.73 40.82 -33.81
C ASN A 70 -24.89 42.18 -33.09
N TRP A 71 -26.07 42.79 -33.11
CA TRP A 71 -26.39 43.77 -32.06
C TRP A 71 -26.31 43.12 -30.69
N VAL A 72 -25.72 43.82 -29.72
CA VAL A 72 -25.62 43.34 -28.34
C VAL A 72 -26.31 44.34 -27.41
N VAL A 73 -27.08 43.83 -26.46
CA VAL A 73 -27.82 44.63 -25.49
C VAL A 73 -27.78 43.98 -24.12
N PHE A 74 -27.68 44.78 -23.07
CA PHE A 74 -27.86 44.30 -21.69
C PHE A 74 -29.32 44.48 -21.28
N VAL A 75 -29.89 43.44 -20.68
CA VAL A 75 -31.27 43.42 -20.18
C VAL A 75 -31.21 43.49 -18.66
N ASP A 76 -31.67 44.61 -18.11
CA ASP A 76 -31.50 44.94 -16.70
C ASP A 76 -32.24 43.96 -15.76
N ASP A 77 -33.51 43.64 -16.05
CA ASP A 77 -34.31 42.76 -15.19
C ASP A 77 -33.84 41.29 -15.17
N ALA A 78 -33.20 40.86 -16.25
CA ALA A 78 -32.70 39.50 -16.43
C ALA A 78 -31.22 39.36 -16.05
N GLU A 79 -30.52 40.48 -15.81
CA GLU A 79 -29.08 40.59 -15.56
C GLU A 79 -28.21 39.89 -16.63
N LYS A 80 -28.60 40.03 -17.91
CA LYS A 80 -28.01 39.27 -19.03
C LYS A 80 -27.65 40.15 -20.21
N ALA A 81 -26.56 39.81 -20.88
CA ALA A 81 -26.25 40.34 -22.21
C ALA A 81 -26.83 39.42 -23.29
N LEU A 82 -27.63 39.97 -24.21
CA LEU A 82 -28.17 39.26 -25.35
C LEU A 82 -27.52 39.75 -26.64
N ARG A 83 -27.30 38.83 -27.60
CA ARG A 83 -26.88 39.13 -28.97
C ARG A 83 -27.99 38.77 -29.93
N TYR A 84 -28.31 39.65 -30.86
CA TYR A 84 -29.20 39.33 -31.97
C TYR A 84 -28.49 38.43 -32.98
N ASP A 85 -29.03 37.25 -33.28
CA ASP A 85 -28.34 36.25 -34.11
C ASP A 85 -28.56 36.42 -35.63
N GLY A 86 -29.34 37.41 -36.02
CA GLY A 86 -29.63 37.72 -37.42
C GLY A 86 -30.72 36.84 -38.05
N SER A 87 -31.23 35.83 -37.33
CA SER A 87 -32.56 35.29 -37.63
C SER A 87 -33.58 36.31 -37.17
N ALA A 88 -34.67 36.48 -37.92
CA ALA A 88 -35.68 37.51 -37.64
C ALA A 88 -36.40 37.37 -36.28
N THR A 89 -36.04 36.38 -35.46
CA THR A 89 -36.82 35.94 -34.30
C THR A 89 -36.01 35.58 -33.05
N HIS A 90 -34.70 35.85 -32.99
CA HIS A 90 -33.92 35.38 -31.83
C HIS A 90 -32.83 36.32 -31.32
N TRP A 91 -33.04 36.78 -30.09
CA TRP A 91 -32.01 37.26 -29.18
C TRP A 91 -31.43 36.07 -28.40
N VAL A 92 -30.12 35.84 -28.53
CA VAL A 92 -29.42 34.75 -27.84
C VAL A 92 -28.62 35.26 -26.65
N ASP A 93 -28.68 34.54 -25.53
CA ASP A 93 -27.98 34.89 -24.29
C ASP A 93 -26.47 34.67 -24.42
N LEU A 94 -25.68 35.74 -24.31
CA LEU A 94 -24.21 35.72 -24.32
C LEU A 94 -23.60 35.28 -22.99
N THR A 95 -24.40 35.23 -21.94
CA THR A 95 -23.99 34.83 -20.58
C THR A 95 -24.39 33.39 -20.26
N THR A 96 -25.07 32.71 -21.19
CA THR A 96 -25.16 31.24 -21.12
C THR A 96 -23.77 30.67 -20.93
N ALA A 97 -23.65 29.67 -20.06
CA ALA A 97 -22.37 29.07 -19.71
C ALA A 97 -21.56 28.85 -21.00
N PRO A 98 -20.24 29.18 -21.02
CA PRO A 98 -19.41 28.90 -22.18
C PRO A 98 -19.72 27.48 -22.63
N ARG A 99 -19.93 27.30 -23.94
CA ARG A 99 -20.18 25.98 -24.54
C ARG A 99 -19.29 24.97 -23.83
N SER A 100 -19.89 23.95 -23.21
CA SER A 100 -19.15 22.93 -22.46
C SER A 100 -17.86 22.62 -23.19
N HIS A 101 -16.73 22.80 -22.50
CA HIS A 101 -15.42 22.93 -23.14
C HIS A 101 -15.02 21.71 -23.96
N HIS A 102 -15.68 20.56 -23.84
CA HIS A 102 -15.79 19.63 -24.97
C HIS A 102 -16.74 18.46 -24.74
N SER A 103 -17.10 17.84 -25.87
CA SER A 103 -17.71 16.52 -26.05
C SER A 103 -16.66 15.44 -26.38
N THR A 104 -15.37 15.74 -26.22
CA THR A 104 -14.31 14.72 -26.17
C THR A 104 -13.80 14.67 -24.74
N HIS A 105 -13.13 13.58 -24.37
CA HIS A 105 -13.12 12.99 -23.03
C HIS A 105 -14.30 12.02 -22.79
N GLU A 106 -14.57 11.11 -23.72
CA GLU A 106 -15.27 9.84 -23.43
C GLU A 106 -14.56 8.68 -24.13
N PHE A 107 -14.75 7.44 -23.65
CA PHE A 107 -14.14 6.23 -24.22
C PHE A 107 -14.51 6.11 -25.71
N ALA A 108 -13.50 6.07 -26.59
CA ALA A 108 -13.55 6.16 -28.06
C ALA A 108 -13.59 7.57 -28.70
N GLY A 109 -13.48 8.65 -27.92
CA GLY A 109 -12.89 9.91 -28.38
C GLY A 109 -11.40 9.74 -28.68
N SER A 110 -10.81 10.59 -29.53
CA SER A 110 -9.38 10.53 -29.87
C SER A 110 -8.45 11.04 -28.74
N ASP A 111 -9.01 11.41 -27.59
CA ASP A 111 -8.30 11.88 -26.39
C ASP A 111 -8.53 10.96 -25.18
N ALA A 112 -7.46 10.64 -24.44
CA ALA A 112 -7.52 9.70 -23.32
C ALA A 112 -7.81 10.39 -21.98
N ILE A 113 -8.87 9.96 -21.29
CA ILE A 113 -9.17 10.36 -19.90
C ILE A 113 -8.30 9.55 -18.94
N LYS A 114 -7.69 10.23 -17.98
CA LYS A 114 -6.95 9.58 -16.88
C LYS A 114 -7.91 9.07 -15.82
N LEU A 115 -7.68 7.83 -15.41
CA LEU A 115 -8.67 7.00 -14.72
C LEU A 115 -8.77 7.24 -13.20
N ASP A 116 -7.77 7.89 -12.60
CA ASP A 116 -7.69 8.21 -11.17
C ASP A 116 -7.72 9.73 -10.94
N ALA A 117 -8.21 10.50 -11.91
CA ALA A 117 -7.92 11.94 -12.02
C ALA A 117 -9.15 12.79 -12.34
N LEU A 118 -10.33 12.33 -11.94
CA LEU A 118 -11.52 13.18 -11.96
C LEU A 118 -11.88 13.75 -10.59
N ASP A 119 -11.20 13.33 -9.51
CA ASP A 119 -11.25 13.90 -8.15
C ASP A 119 -10.21 13.16 -7.26
N THR A 120 -10.39 13.20 -5.92
CA THR A 120 -9.69 12.38 -4.92
C THR A 120 -9.61 10.91 -5.39
N PRO A 121 -8.41 10.31 -5.39
CA PRO A 121 -8.24 8.90 -5.74
C PRO A 121 -9.18 8.00 -4.96
N ASP A 122 -9.84 7.09 -5.67
CA ASP A 122 -10.73 6.12 -5.06
C ASP A 122 -10.02 4.78 -4.83
N ASP A 123 -10.71 3.87 -4.17
CA ASP A 123 -10.18 2.56 -3.82
C ASP A 123 -10.45 1.49 -4.90
N THR A 124 -10.85 1.89 -6.10
CA THR A 124 -11.13 0.93 -7.18
C THR A 124 -9.83 0.43 -7.79
N THR A 125 -9.79 -0.85 -8.16
CA THR A 125 -8.59 -1.48 -8.74
C THR A 125 -8.41 -1.16 -10.23
N THR A 126 -9.02 -0.09 -10.71
CA THR A 126 -9.12 0.18 -12.14
C THR A 126 -7.81 0.74 -12.65
N LEU A 127 -7.31 0.16 -13.75
CA LEU A 127 -5.94 0.34 -14.23
C LEU A 127 -4.86 -0.12 -13.27
N ASP A 128 -5.15 -0.85 -12.19
CA ASP A 128 -4.08 -1.42 -11.36
C ASP A 128 -3.13 -2.29 -12.19
N ALA A 129 -1.88 -2.36 -11.74
CA ALA A 129 -0.86 -3.17 -12.35
C ALA A 129 -1.26 -4.65 -12.32
N THR A 130 -1.03 -5.32 -13.44
CA THR A 130 -1.26 -6.75 -13.59
C THR A 130 -0.01 -7.42 -14.13
N THR A 131 0.00 -8.76 -14.14
CA THR A 131 1.07 -9.54 -14.76
C THR A 131 1.20 -9.30 -16.27
N SER A 132 0.19 -8.72 -16.92
CA SER A 132 0.15 -8.50 -18.37
C SER A 132 0.30 -7.03 -18.78
N ARG A 133 0.10 -6.09 -17.84
CA ARG A 133 0.12 -4.64 -18.11
C ARG A 133 0.64 -3.88 -16.90
N HIS A 134 1.58 -2.96 -17.15
CA HIS A 134 1.99 -1.97 -16.15
C HIS A 134 0.83 -0.99 -15.92
N GLY A 135 0.32 -0.96 -14.69
CA GLY A 135 -0.85 -0.17 -14.27
C GLY A 135 -0.55 0.64 -13.01
N LEU A 136 -1.58 1.24 -12.41
CA LEU A 136 -1.58 1.92 -11.12
C LEU A 136 -1.19 0.97 -9.98
N LEU A 137 -0.76 1.54 -8.88
CA LEU A 137 -0.44 0.77 -7.69
C LEU A 137 -1.75 0.37 -7.00
N PRO A 138 -1.99 -0.93 -6.70
CA PRO A 138 -3.15 -1.32 -5.90
C PRO A 138 -3.15 -0.63 -4.54
N LYS A 139 -4.35 -0.32 -4.03
CA LYS A 139 -4.53 0.28 -2.70
C LYS A 139 -3.64 -0.41 -1.67
N LEU A 140 -2.91 0.38 -0.88
CA LEU A 140 -2.08 -0.15 0.20
C LEU A 140 -2.95 -0.85 1.24
N GLY A 141 -2.59 -2.08 1.62
CA GLY A 141 -3.29 -2.83 2.66
C GLY A 141 -3.17 -2.26 4.08
N GLY A 142 -2.33 -1.23 4.27
CA GLY A 142 -2.01 -0.66 5.58
C GLY A 142 -1.11 -1.56 6.44
N GLY A 143 -0.62 -1.01 7.57
CA GLY A 143 0.25 -1.73 8.49
C GLY A 143 1.70 -1.91 8.00
N THR A 144 2.48 -2.73 8.71
CA THR A 144 3.94 -2.91 8.48
C THR A 144 4.35 -4.36 8.21
N THR A 145 3.39 -5.28 8.11
CA THR A 145 3.64 -6.73 8.12
C THR A 145 3.43 -7.41 6.77
N ASN A 146 2.89 -6.71 5.77
CA ASN A 146 2.55 -7.29 4.47
C ASN A 146 3.44 -6.73 3.35
N PHE A 147 3.67 -7.52 2.31
CA PHE A 147 4.37 -7.11 1.09
C PHE A 147 3.50 -7.35 -0.15
N LEU A 148 3.67 -6.51 -1.17
CA LEU A 148 3.01 -6.67 -2.45
C LEU A 148 3.76 -7.71 -3.27
N ARG A 149 3.06 -8.78 -3.64
CA ARG A 149 3.59 -9.84 -4.51
C ARG A 149 3.48 -9.47 -5.99
N ALA A 150 4.24 -10.18 -6.82
CA ALA A 150 4.16 -10.07 -8.28
C ALA A 150 2.79 -10.48 -8.86
N ASP A 151 1.97 -11.20 -8.09
CA ASP A 151 0.59 -11.53 -8.43
C ASP A 151 -0.41 -10.39 -8.13
N GLY A 152 0.05 -9.25 -7.60
CA GLY A 152 -0.77 -8.08 -7.26
C GLY A 152 -1.40 -8.14 -5.87
N THR A 153 -1.12 -9.16 -5.04
CA THR A 153 -1.73 -9.30 -3.71
C THR A 153 -0.79 -8.88 -2.58
N TRP A 154 -1.35 -8.26 -1.54
CA TRP A 154 -0.66 -8.02 -0.27
C TRP A 154 -0.71 -9.27 0.59
N VAL A 155 0.45 -9.81 0.97
CA VAL A 155 0.53 -10.99 1.85
C VAL A 155 1.57 -10.79 2.94
N ALA A 156 1.34 -11.37 4.11
CA ALA A 156 2.39 -11.50 5.12
C ALA A 156 3.53 -12.39 4.55
N PRO A 157 4.81 -12.06 4.83
CA PRO A 157 5.91 -12.98 4.60
C PRO A 157 5.56 -14.36 5.18
N PRO A 158 5.80 -15.45 4.44
CA PRO A 158 5.63 -16.77 5.03
C PRO A 158 6.48 -16.82 6.29
N THR A 159 5.84 -17.10 7.43
CA THR A 159 6.57 -17.33 8.67
C THR A 159 7.52 -18.50 8.39
N PRO A 160 8.84 -18.38 8.65
CA PRO A 160 9.72 -19.52 8.51
C PRO A 160 9.12 -20.63 9.38
N SER A 161 8.81 -21.78 8.77
CA SER A 161 8.39 -22.92 9.57
C SER A 161 9.54 -23.21 10.52
N THR A 162 9.25 -23.19 11.83
CA THR A 162 10.14 -23.86 12.78
C THR A 162 10.31 -25.28 12.27
N PRO A 163 11.54 -25.77 12.02
CA PRO A 163 11.76 -27.12 11.51
C PRO A 163 11.01 -28.09 12.40
N THR A 164 9.93 -28.71 11.92
CA THR A 164 9.19 -29.70 12.69
C THR A 164 9.87 -31.05 12.56
N GLY A 165 10.96 -31.16 13.29
CA GLY A 165 11.43 -32.38 13.95
C GLY A 165 12.26 -31.95 15.16
N THR A 166 13.11 -32.82 15.73
CA THR A 166 13.91 -32.60 16.95
C THR A 166 14.98 -31.46 16.90
N GLY A 167 14.64 -30.31 16.31
CA GLY A 167 15.57 -29.32 15.77
C GLY A 167 16.04 -28.27 16.77
N PHE A 168 17.27 -28.44 17.25
CA PHE A 168 18.23 -27.35 17.04
C PHE A 168 18.44 -27.18 15.52
N ARG A 169 18.66 -25.94 15.06
CA ARG A 169 19.09 -25.72 13.66
C ARG A 169 20.39 -26.48 13.46
N HIS A 170 20.38 -27.46 12.56
CA HIS A 170 21.57 -28.24 12.25
C HIS A 170 22.23 -27.65 11.01
N VAL A 171 23.42 -27.05 11.21
CA VAL A 171 24.22 -26.42 10.14
C VAL A 171 25.55 -27.16 10.06
N THR A 172 25.74 -27.95 9.01
CA THR A 172 26.99 -28.66 8.76
C THR A 172 27.69 -28.04 7.56
N SER A 173 28.94 -27.61 7.75
CA SER A 173 29.75 -26.96 6.72
C SER A 173 29.07 -25.75 6.02
N GLY A 174 28.21 -25.03 6.76
CA GLY A 174 27.55 -23.81 6.28
C GLY A 174 26.24 -24.04 5.50
N VAL A 175 25.73 -25.27 5.43
CA VAL A 175 24.44 -25.59 4.80
C VAL A 175 23.46 -26.09 5.85
N GLU A 176 22.21 -25.60 5.81
CA GLU A 176 21.14 -26.07 6.69
C GLU A 176 20.60 -27.43 6.21
N ASP A 177 20.47 -28.38 7.14
CA ASP A 177 19.92 -29.70 6.83
C ASP A 177 18.42 -29.63 6.51
N ALA A 178 18.01 -30.26 5.40
CA ALA A 178 16.65 -30.22 4.86
C ALA A 178 15.58 -30.90 5.73
N ALA A 179 15.99 -31.70 6.72
CA ALA A 179 15.11 -32.33 7.69
C ALA A 179 15.76 -32.27 9.06
N SER A 180 14.94 -32.19 10.10
CA SER A 180 15.45 -32.23 11.46
C SER A 180 15.96 -33.64 11.79
N LYS A 181 17.21 -33.71 12.26
CA LYS A 181 17.88 -34.94 12.68
C LYS A 181 18.29 -34.84 14.16
N LEU A 182 18.57 -36.00 14.77
CA LEU A 182 19.27 -36.04 16.06
C LEU A 182 20.75 -35.73 15.83
N VAL A 183 21.48 -35.32 16.88
CA VAL A 183 22.94 -35.09 16.80
C VAL A 183 23.67 -36.42 16.54
N GLU A 184 24.41 -36.51 15.44
CA GLU A 184 25.16 -37.69 15.00
C GLU A 184 26.67 -37.56 15.26
N ASN A 185 27.44 -38.60 14.94
CA ASN A 185 28.90 -38.60 15.16
C ASN A 185 29.65 -37.58 14.28
N ALA A 186 29.10 -37.25 13.12
CA ALA A 186 29.69 -36.27 12.20
C ALA A 186 29.60 -34.82 12.74
N ASP A 187 28.68 -34.56 13.67
CA ASP A 187 28.33 -33.22 14.13
C ASP A 187 29.10 -32.81 15.40
N VAL A 188 29.75 -33.78 16.04
CA VAL A 188 30.63 -33.56 17.18
C VAL A 188 32.03 -33.29 16.64
N ALA A 189 32.53 -32.07 16.85
CA ALA A 189 33.89 -31.73 16.46
C ALA A 189 34.89 -32.74 17.07
N ALA A 190 35.91 -33.13 16.31
CA ALA A 190 36.90 -34.12 16.75
C ALA A 190 37.60 -33.76 18.08
N ALA A 191 37.59 -32.47 18.45
CA ALA A 191 38.16 -31.95 19.69
C ALA A 191 37.12 -31.71 20.83
N ALA A 192 35.84 -32.01 20.62
CA ALA A 192 34.81 -31.79 21.64
C ALA A 192 34.81 -32.92 22.68
N GLY A 193 34.91 -32.59 23.98
CA GLY A 193 34.95 -33.58 25.08
C GLY A 193 33.71 -34.48 25.21
N ILE A 194 32.62 -34.14 24.54
CA ILE A 194 31.43 -35.00 24.40
C ILE A 194 31.66 -36.21 23.47
N ALA A 195 32.66 -36.20 22.59
CA ALA A 195 33.11 -37.38 21.86
C ALA A 195 33.73 -38.42 22.79
N GLU A 196 34.42 -37.98 23.85
CA GLU A 196 35.05 -38.84 24.85
C GLU A 196 34.01 -39.46 25.82
N SER A 197 32.77 -38.93 25.82
CA SER A 197 31.67 -39.36 26.70
C SER A 197 30.60 -40.23 26.00
N LYS A 198 30.91 -40.91 24.90
CA LYS A 198 30.07 -42.01 24.38
C LYS A 198 30.77 -43.34 24.69
N LEU A 199 30.46 -43.92 25.86
CA LEU A 199 31.03 -45.18 26.33
C LEU A 199 32.57 -45.13 26.45
N SER A 200 33.07 -44.48 27.50
CA SER A 200 34.48 -44.55 27.88
C SER A 200 34.89 -46.00 28.17
N LEU A 201 35.34 -46.73 27.14
CA LEU A 201 36.06 -47.99 27.31
C LEU A 201 37.32 -48.09 26.45
N ASN A 202 37.45 -47.29 25.38
CA ASN A 202 38.62 -47.41 24.49
C ASN A 202 39.65 -46.29 24.62
N TYR A 203 39.30 -45.11 25.17
CA TYR A 203 40.24 -44.00 25.32
C TYR A 203 39.98 -43.23 26.62
N ALA A 204 40.55 -43.70 27.73
CA ALA A 204 40.54 -42.96 28.99
C ALA A 204 41.40 -41.68 28.85
N THR A 205 40.86 -40.54 29.28
CA THR A 205 41.52 -39.22 29.20
C THR A 205 42.37 -38.91 30.42
N HIS A 206 42.31 -39.77 31.44
CA HIS A 206 43.33 -39.87 32.47
C HIS A 206 44.21 -41.09 32.18
N SER A 207 45.50 -40.99 32.54
CA SER A 207 46.37 -42.15 32.51
C SER A 207 45.82 -43.21 33.47
N PRO A 208 45.66 -44.48 33.05
CA PRO A 208 45.24 -45.56 33.94
C PRO A 208 46.31 -45.89 35.00
N ALA A 209 47.42 -45.14 35.04
CA ALA A 209 48.48 -45.25 36.04
C ALA A 209 47.98 -45.22 37.48
N ASN A 210 46.85 -44.54 37.75
CA ASN A 210 46.22 -44.49 39.08
C ASN A 210 44.89 -45.24 39.15
N ASP A 211 44.48 -45.93 38.08
CA ASP A 211 43.32 -46.80 38.16
C ASP A 211 43.69 -48.03 38.98
N PRO A 212 42.89 -48.43 39.98
CA PRO A 212 43.19 -49.63 40.74
C PRO A 212 43.23 -50.83 39.79
N THR A 213 44.31 -51.61 39.85
CA THR A 213 44.46 -52.84 39.07
C THR A 213 43.33 -53.82 39.40
N ALA A 214 43.08 -54.81 38.55
CA ALA A 214 42.05 -55.84 38.81
C ALA A 214 42.24 -56.48 40.20
N ASP A 215 43.49 -56.75 40.57
CA ASP A 215 43.87 -57.27 41.88
C ASP A 215 43.63 -56.27 43.03
N GLN A 216 43.87 -54.98 42.83
CA GLN A 216 43.61 -53.94 43.84
C GLN A 216 42.12 -53.69 44.03
N LYS A 217 41.33 -53.75 42.95
CA LYS A 217 39.86 -53.71 43.02
C LYS A 217 39.33 -54.94 43.77
N ALA A 218 39.94 -56.12 43.58
CA ALA A 218 39.59 -57.34 44.31
C ALA A 218 40.02 -57.32 45.79
N ALA A 219 41.14 -56.68 46.12
CA ALA A 219 41.69 -56.62 47.49
C ALA A 219 40.86 -55.76 48.46
N LEU A 220 40.13 -54.75 47.96
CA LEU A 220 39.32 -53.86 48.80
C LEU A 220 38.03 -54.53 49.33
N ALA A 221 37.62 -55.65 48.72
CA ALA A 221 36.43 -56.40 49.12
C ALA A 221 36.66 -57.35 50.32
N GLY A 222 37.90 -57.50 50.82
CA GLY A 222 38.28 -58.60 51.71
C GLY A 222 39.11 -58.24 52.96
N THR A 223 39.08 -57.00 53.46
CA THR A 223 39.91 -56.58 54.60
C THR A 223 39.34 -56.90 56.00
N SER A 224 38.25 -57.68 56.08
CA SER A 224 37.76 -58.27 57.33
C SER A 224 37.67 -59.78 57.15
N GLY A 225 38.66 -60.53 57.63
CA GLY A 225 38.68 -61.98 57.51
C GLY A 225 39.93 -62.63 58.08
N THR A 226 39.76 -63.86 58.59
CA THR A 226 40.81 -64.74 59.11
C THR A 226 41.84 -65.08 58.02
N PRO A 227 43.15 -65.14 58.32
CA PRO A 227 44.18 -65.57 57.38
C PRO A 227 43.85 -66.93 56.73
N GLY A 228 44.08 -67.05 55.43
CA GLY A 228 43.77 -68.26 54.67
C GLY A 228 44.18 -68.15 53.20
N ALA A 229 44.25 -69.27 52.49
CA ALA A 229 44.84 -69.39 51.14
C ALA A 229 44.24 -68.45 50.05
N ALA A 230 43.07 -67.85 50.30
CA ALA A 230 42.47 -66.86 49.41
C ALA A 230 43.02 -65.42 49.61
N ASN A 231 43.71 -65.13 50.73
CA ASN A 231 44.30 -63.84 51.03
C ASN A 231 45.83 -63.92 50.96
N LYS A 232 46.39 -63.65 49.77
CA LYS A 232 47.83 -63.74 49.47
C LYS A 232 48.74 -62.85 50.33
N TYR A 233 48.18 -61.94 51.12
CA TYR A 233 48.90 -61.00 51.98
C TYR A 233 48.83 -61.36 53.48
N VAL A 234 48.15 -62.45 53.86
CA VAL A 234 48.21 -63.04 55.19
C VAL A 234 48.24 -64.57 55.04
N THR A 235 49.40 -65.10 54.65
CA THR A 235 49.60 -66.54 54.47
C THR A 235 50.71 -67.04 55.38
N ASP A 236 50.57 -68.29 55.86
CA ASP A 236 51.55 -69.02 56.68
C ASP A 236 52.91 -69.26 55.95
N GLN A 237 53.07 -68.69 54.75
CA GLN A 237 54.27 -68.73 53.93
C GLN A 237 55.02 -67.39 53.87
N ASP A 238 54.57 -66.34 54.58
CA ASP A 238 55.41 -65.16 54.78
C ASP A 238 56.63 -65.55 55.62
N GLY A 239 57.82 -65.49 55.00
CA GLY A 239 59.08 -65.88 55.64
C GLY A 239 59.47 -65.04 56.86
N ARG A 240 58.72 -63.98 57.18
CA ARG A 240 58.87 -63.18 58.42
C ARG A 240 58.02 -63.72 59.57
N LEU A 241 57.19 -64.74 59.34
CA LEU A 241 56.42 -65.37 60.40
C LEU A 241 57.35 -66.23 61.28
N PRO A 242 57.31 -66.07 62.61
CA PRO A 242 58.13 -66.88 63.50
C PRO A 242 57.77 -68.37 63.37
N THR A 243 58.78 -69.22 63.24
CA THR A 243 58.60 -70.67 63.30
C THR A 243 58.57 -71.11 64.76
N TYR A 244 57.63 -71.99 65.11
CA TYR A 244 57.47 -72.49 66.48
C TYR A 244 57.72 -74.00 66.53
N ASP A 245 58.29 -74.50 67.63
CA ASP A 245 58.38 -75.94 67.88
C ASP A 245 57.02 -76.55 68.25
N ALA A 246 56.97 -77.87 68.38
CA ALA A 246 55.75 -78.60 68.77
C ALA A 246 55.23 -78.24 70.18
N SER A 247 56.01 -77.48 70.97
CA SER A 247 55.63 -76.91 72.27
C SER A 247 55.34 -75.41 72.20
N TYR A 248 55.14 -74.86 70.99
CA TYR A 248 54.89 -73.44 70.70
C TYR A 248 56.00 -72.48 71.16
N LYS A 249 57.24 -72.94 71.25
CA LYS A 249 58.40 -72.06 71.51
C LYS A 249 58.98 -71.56 70.19
N CYS A 250 59.16 -70.25 70.08
CA CYS A 250 59.71 -69.59 68.89
C CYS A 250 61.17 -70.04 68.67
N LEU A 251 61.46 -70.56 67.47
CA LEU A 251 62.69 -71.29 67.16
C LEU A 251 63.79 -70.47 66.48
N MET A 252 63.59 -69.17 66.21
CA MET A 252 64.55 -68.09 65.86
C MET A 252 63.98 -67.16 64.75
N PHE A 253 64.45 -65.90 64.75
CA PHE A 253 64.21 -64.89 63.71
C PHE A 253 65.51 -64.79 62.89
N GLU A 254 65.53 -65.21 61.62
CA GLU A 254 66.62 -64.84 60.71
C GLU A 254 66.22 -63.51 60.03
N ILE A 255 67.08 -62.50 60.13
CA ILE A 255 66.95 -61.22 59.43
C ILE A 255 67.56 -61.38 58.03
#